data_AF-A0AAN6YV76-F1
#
_entry.id   AF-A0AAN6YV76-F1
#
_cell.length_a   1.000
_cell.length_b   1.000
_cell.length_c   1.000
_cell.angle_alpha   90.00
_cell.angle_beta   90.00
_cell.angle_gamma   90.00
#
_symmetry.space_group_name_H-M   'P 1'
#
loop_
_entity.id
_entity.type
_entity.pdbx_description
1 polymer ?
#
loop_
_entity_poly.entity_id
_entity_poly.type
_entity_poly.pdbx_seq_one_letter_code
_entity_poly.pdbx_strand_id
1 'polypeptide(L)'
;MESELPPKEQLAAQAHEGLPITQSAASAIAAAESDMTGRGPIKGGPAATAQSLHDREDNFLAVAGEVARKPADQVTKEDAAKVQHVEARALGHAPGKDSFSATVQSIADHNARSHQG
;
A
#
# COMPACT_ATOMS: atom_id res chain seq x y z
N MET A 1 -30.19 10.09 -3.56
CA MET A 1 -29.01 9.80 -4.39
C MET A 1 -28.70 8.34 -4.17
N GLU A 2 -28.91 7.49 -5.18
CA GLU A 2 -28.46 6.09 -5.11
C GLU A 2 -26.95 6.13 -4.88
N SER A 3 -26.52 5.70 -3.70
CA SER A 3 -25.12 5.64 -3.33
C SER A 3 -24.61 4.30 -3.83
N GLU A 4 -24.43 4.17 -5.15
CA GLU A 4 -23.86 2.96 -5.71
C GLU A 4 -22.42 2.82 -5.18
N LEU A 5 -22.17 1.74 -4.45
CA LEU A 5 -20.83 1.45 -3.93
C LEU A 5 -19.85 1.33 -5.10
N PRO A 6 -18.62 1.84 -4.95
CA PRO A 6 -17.63 1.66 -5.99
C PRO A 6 -17.38 0.17 -6.23
N PRO A 7 -17.36 -0.29 -7.49
CA PRO A 7 -17.01 -1.67 -7.80
C PRO A 7 -15.58 -1.97 -7.33
N LYS A 8 -15.35 -3.23 -6.96
CA LYS A 8 -14.07 -3.67 -6.38
C LYS A 8 -12.91 -3.47 -7.35
N GLU A 9 -13.20 -3.60 -8.64
CA GLU A 9 -12.28 -3.41 -9.74
C GLU A 9 -11.81 -1.95 -9.81
N GLN A 10 -12.70 -1.00 -9.53
CA GLN A 10 -12.34 0.41 -9.46
C GLN A 10 -11.46 0.71 -8.24
N LEU A 11 -11.77 0.13 -7.08
CA LEU A 11 -10.92 0.26 -5.88
C LEU A 11 -9.52 -0.33 -6.13
N ALA A 12 -9.44 -1.49 -6.77
CA ALA A 12 -8.17 -2.11 -7.13
C ALA A 12 -7.40 -1.30 -8.18
N ALA A 13 -8.08 -0.71 -9.16
CA ALA A 13 -7.47 0.17 -10.15
C ALA A 13 -6.90 1.44 -9.50
N GLN A 14 -7.61 2.04 -8.53
CA GLN A 14 -7.09 3.18 -7.77
C GLN A 14 -5.78 2.82 -7.06
N ALA A 15 -5.75 1.71 -6.33
CA ALA A 15 -4.54 1.24 -5.66
C ALA A 15 -3.40 0.94 -6.66
N HIS A 16 -3.73 0.37 -7.83
CA HIS A 16 -2.77 0.12 -8.91
C HIS A 16 -2.13 1.42 -9.44
N GLU A 17 -2.92 2.49 -9.54
CA GLU A 17 -2.43 3.83 -9.91
C GLU A 17 -1.69 4.54 -8.76
N GLY A 18 -1.56 3.90 -7.59
CA GLY A 18 -0.97 4.50 -6.39
C GLY A 18 -1.86 5.57 -5.75
N LEU A 19 -3.15 5.60 -6.08
CA LEU A 19 -4.11 6.52 -5.48
C LEU A 19 -4.65 5.93 -4.17
N PRO A 20 -4.42 6.60 -3.03
CA PRO A 20 -4.69 6.00 -1.73
C PRO A 20 -6.17 5.88 -1.43
N ILE A 21 -6.56 4.74 -0.85
CA ILE A 21 -7.88 4.57 -0.23
C ILE A 21 -7.78 5.06 1.22
N THR A 22 -8.24 6.29 1.45
CA THR A 22 -8.22 6.87 2.81
C THR A 22 -9.12 6.11 3.79
N GLN A 23 -8.78 6.14 5.08
CA GLN A 23 -9.64 5.59 6.14
C GLN A 23 -11.06 6.15 6.08
N SER A 24 -11.20 7.45 5.77
CA SER A 24 -12.53 8.08 5.62
C SER A 24 -13.31 7.49 4.46
N ALA A 25 -12.66 7.23 3.32
CA ALA A 25 -13.29 6.60 2.17
C ALA A 25 -13.68 5.15 2.48
N ALA A 26 -12.79 4.35 3.08
CA ALA A 26 -13.08 2.99 3.50
C ALA A 26 -14.28 2.93 4.48
N SER A 27 -14.34 3.86 5.44
CA SER A 27 -15.44 3.95 6.40
C SER A 27 -16.76 4.34 5.74
N ALA A 28 -16.73 5.26 4.78
CA ALA A 28 -17.93 5.67 4.04
C ALA A 28 -18.49 4.51 3.19
N ILE A 29 -17.61 3.75 2.53
CA ILE A 29 -17.98 2.54 1.77
C ILE A 29 -18.57 1.49 2.71
N ALA A 30 -17.99 1.29 3.90
CA ALA A 30 -18.52 0.36 4.90
C ALA A 30 -19.91 0.77 5.41
N ALA A 31 -20.14 2.06 5.66
CA ALA A 31 -21.45 2.56 6.07
C ALA A 31 -22.50 2.35 4.97
N ALA A 32 -22.19 2.74 3.73
CA ALA A 32 -23.09 2.54 2.60
C ALA A 32 -23.39 1.06 2.34
N GLU A 33 -22.42 0.15 2.45
CA GLU A 33 -22.64 -1.29 2.30
C GLU A 33 -23.49 -1.87 3.43
N SER A 34 -23.31 -1.37 4.65
CA SER A 34 -24.13 -1.77 5.80
C SER A 34 -25.59 -1.35 5.61
N ASP A 35 -25.82 -0.13 5.12
CA ASP A 35 -27.16 0.40 4.85
C ASP A 35 -27.86 -0.39 3.74
N MET A 36 -27.13 -0.76 2.68
CA MET A 36 -27.66 -1.54 1.56
C MET A 36 -27.98 -2.99 1.93
N THR A 37 -27.15 -3.63 2.75
CA THR A 37 -27.30 -5.05 3.09
C THR A 37 -28.16 -5.30 4.31
N GLY A 38 -28.25 -4.31 5.21
CA GLY A 38 -28.92 -4.38 6.51
C GLY A 38 -28.21 -5.26 7.54
N ARG A 39 -26.98 -5.70 7.27
CA ARG A 39 -26.26 -6.70 8.09
C ARG A 39 -24.78 -6.38 8.32
N GLY A 40 -24.32 -5.19 7.92
CA GLY A 40 -22.93 -4.77 7.99
C GLY A 40 -22.13 -5.12 6.72
N PRO A 41 -20.81 -4.81 6.70
CA PRO A 41 -19.94 -5.11 5.56
C PRO A 41 -19.91 -6.60 5.22
N ILE A 42 -19.93 -6.92 3.92
CA ILE A 42 -19.89 -8.31 3.45
C ILE A 42 -18.47 -8.75 3.13
N LYS A 43 -18.17 -10.02 3.43
CA LYS A 43 -16.86 -10.60 3.12
C LYS A 43 -16.60 -10.56 1.61
N GLY A 44 -15.50 -9.91 1.23
CA GLY A 44 -15.10 -9.77 -0.18
C GLY A 44 -15.98 -8.79 -0.98
N GLY A 45 -16.79 -7.97 -0.32
CA GLY A 45 -17.50 -6.83 -0.90
C GLY A 45 -16.63 -5.57 -1.01
N PRO A 46 -17.15 -4.50 -1.62
CA PRO A 46 -16.52 -3.19 -1.69
C PRO A 46 -15.89 -2.71 -0.38
N ALA A 47 -16.59 -2.81 0.75
CA ALA A 47 -16.05 -2.32 2.02
C ALA A 47 -14.85 -3.14 2.51
N ALA A 48 -14.94 -4.48 2.42
CA ALA A 48 -13.82 -5.37 2.76
C ALA A 48 -12.61 -5.14 1.84
N THR A 49 -12.83 -4.88 0.56
CA THR A 49 -11.78 -4.53 -0.39
C THR A 49 -11.14 -3.18 -0.05
N ALA A 50 -11.95 -2.14 0.17
CA ALA A 50 -11.46 -0.81 0.51
C ALA A 50 -10.62 -0.81 1.79
N GLN A 51 -11.10 -1.48 2.85
CA GLN A 51 -10.33 -1.62 4.09
C GLN A 51 -9.01 -2.38 3.84
N SER A 52 -9.06 -3.49 3.11
CA SER A 52 -7.84 -4.25 2.84
C SER A 52 -6.81 -3.46 2.01
N LEU A 53 -7.23 -2.56 1.12
CA LEU A 53 -6.33 -1.71 0.36
C LEU A 53 -5.73 -0.64 1.25
N HIS A 54 -6.56 0.03 2.05
CA HIS A 54 -6.12 1.01 3.04
C HIS A 54 -5.06 0.42 4.00
N ASP A 55 -5.32 -0.76 4.57
CA ASP A 55 -4.38 -1.41 5.49
C ASP A 55 -3.01 -1.71 4.84
N ARG A 56 -3.01 -2.06 3.54
CA ARG A 56 -1.76 -2.34 2.80
C ARG A 56 -0.96 -1.08 2.51
N GLU A 57 -1.65 0.01 2.17
CA GLU A 57 -1.05 1.33 1.97
C GLU A 57 -0.45 1.87 3.27
N ASP A 58 -1.20 1.81 4.37
CA ASP A 58 -0.73 2.23 5.68
C ASP A 58 0.49 1.42 6.13
N ASN A 59 0.48 0.11 5.91
CA ASN A 59 1.63 -0.74 6.17
C ASN A 59 2.84 -0.39 5.29
N PHE A 60 2.63 -0.07 4.01
CA PHE A 60 3.70 0.42 3.14
C PHE A 60 4.29 1.73 3.67
N LEU A 61 3.46 2.72 4.00
CA LEU A 61 3.89 4.02 4.52
C LEU A 61 4.66 3.88 5.84
N ALA A 62 4.20 3.01 6.75
CA ALA A 62 4.87 2.74 8.01
C ALA A 62 6.29 2.20 7.79
N VAL A 63 6.44 1.14 6.98
CA VAL A 63 7.73 0.52 6.68
C VAL A 63 8.64 1.47 5.88
N ALA A 64 8.10 2.18 4.89
CA ALA A 64 8.85 3.17 4.13
C ALA A 64 9.36 4.30 5.04
N GLY A 65 8.53 4.77 5.97
CA GLY A 65 8.91 5.77 6.96
C GLY A 65 9.98 5.29 7.95
N GLU A 66 9.95 4.02 8.36
CA GLU A 66 11.02 3.41 9.17
C GLU A 66 12.36 3.46 8.43
N VAL A 67 12.39 3.04 7.16
CA VAL A 67 13.61 3.01 6.34
C VAL A 67 14.08 4.43 6.02
N ALA A 68 13.18 5.36 5.71
CA ALA A 68 13.51 6.74 5.38
C ALA A 68 14.15 7.51 6.56
N ARG A 69 13.90 7.09 7.80
CA ARG A 69 14.51 7.68 9.00
C ARG A 69 15.91 7.12 9.31
N LYS A 70 16.33 6.03 8.66
CA LYS A 70 17.66 5.47 8.88
C LYS A 70 18.73 6.38 8.26
N PRO A 71 19.93 6.46 8.87
CA PRO A 71 21.10 6.99 8.18
C PRO A 71 21.30 6.26 6.84
N ALA A 72 21.64 7.02 5.79
CA ALA A 72 21.68 6.48 4.44
C ALA A 72 22.67 5.31 4.29
N ASP A 73 23.79 5.34 5.01
CA ASP A 73 24.82 4.30 5.08
C ASP A 73 24.36 3.04 5.83
N GLN A 74 23.28 3.12 6.62
CA GLN A 74 22.70 2.01 7.36
C GLN A 74 21.49 1.37 6.66
N VAL A 75 21.11 1.84 5.48
CA VAL A 75 20.05 1.21 4.68
C VAL A 75 20.58 -0.10 4.10
N THR A 76 19.89 -1.20 4.41
CA THR A 76 20.31 -2.57 4.08
C THR A 76 19.51 -3.19 2.92
N LYS A 77 19.99 -4.33 2.41
CA LYS A 77 19.25 -5.15 1.44
C LYS A 77 17.96 -5.74 2.00
N GLU A 78 17.93 -6.01 3.30
CA GLU A 78 16.72 -6.47 3.98
C GLU A 78 15.66 -5.37 4.02
N ASP A 79 16.07 -4.13 4.30
CA ASP A 79 15.19 -2.96 4.25
C ASP A 79 14.58 -2.78 2.84
N ALA A 80 15.42 -2.86 1.81
CA ALA A 80 14.98 -2.78 0.43
C ALA A 80 13.97 -3.88 0.07
N ALA A 81 14.25 -5.14 0.46
CA ALA A 81 13.35 -6.25 0.22
C ALA A 81 12.01 -6.09 0.96
N LYS A 82 12.04 -5.60 2.21
CA LYS A 82 10.83 -5.35 3.01
C LYS A 82 9.98 -4.27 2.36
N VAL A 83 10.56 -3.13 1.99
CA VAL A 83 9.87 -2.02 1.31
C VAL A 83 9.27 -2.50 -0.02
N GLN A 84 10.03 -3.23 -0.84
CA GLN A 84 9.55 -3.79 -2.10
C GLN A 84 8.35 -4.72 -1.90
N HIS A 85 8.42 -5.59 -0.90
CA HIS A 85 7.32 -6.48 -0.60
C HIS A 85 6.04 -5.72 -0.24
N VAL A 86 6.12 -4.75 0.66
CA VAL A 86 4.93 -4.02 1.12
C VAL A 86 4.39 -3.06 0.07
N GLU A 87 5.25 -2.43 -0.74
CA GLU A 87 4.84 -1.58 -1.87
C GLU A 87 4.11 -2.40 -2.93
N ALA A 88 4.64 -3.59 -3.28
CA ALA A 88 3.98 -4.47 -4.24
C ALA A 88 2.59 -4.94 -3.77
N ARG A 89 2.42 -5.10 -2.46
CA ARG A 89 1.13 -5.46 -1.85
C ARG A 89 0.14 -4.30 -1.89
N ALA A 90 0.60 -3.08 -1.66
CA ALA A 90 -0.22 -1.87 -1.76
C ALA A 90 -0.70 -1.64 -3.21
N LEU A 91 0.22 -1.70 -4.19
CA LEU A 91 -0.08 -1.51 -5.61
C LEU A 91 -0.82 -2.70 -6.26
N GLY A 92 -0.67 -3.90 -5.71
CA GLY A 92 -1.17 -5.14 -6.31
C GLY A 92 -0.32 -5.65 -7.48
N HIS A 93 0.86 -5.06 -7.74
CA HIS A 93 1.83 -5.50 -8.74
C HIS A 93 3.26 -5.13 -8.33
N ALA A 94 4.26 -5.61 -9.07
CA ALA A 94 5.66 -5.27 -8.80
C ALA A 94 5.91 -3.76 -9.01
N PRO A 95 6.54 -3.06 -8.05
CA PRO A 95 6.81 -1.62 -8.17
C PRO A 95 7.81 -1.33 -9.30
N GLY A 96 7.62 -0.18 -9.96
CA GLY A 96 8.43 0.23 -11.11
C GLY A 96 9.82 0.77 -10.74
N LYS A 97 10.64 1.08 -11.75
CA LYS A 97 12.00 1.61 -11.58
C LYS A 97 12.09 2.99 -10.92
N ASP A 98 11.00 3.76 -10.97
CA ASP A 98 10.91 5.10 -10.39
C ASP A 98 10.22 5.08 -9.00
N SER A 99 10.05 3.88 -8.43
CA SER A 99 9.42 3.67 -7.11
C SER A 99 10.34 4.02 -5.95
N PHE A 100 9.74 4.16 -4.77
CA PHE A 100 10.50 4.28 -3.53
C PHE A 100 11.33 3.01 -3.28
N SER A 101 10.79 1.82 -3.52
CA SER A 101 11.54 0.55 -3.47
C SER A 101 12.79 0.56 -4.32
N ALA A 102 12.72 1.05 -5.56
CA ALA A 102 13.88 1.13 -6.44
C ALA A 102 14.97 2.07 -5.87
N THR A 103 14.55 3.17 -5.25
CA THR A 103 15.46 4.10 -4.57
C THR A 103 16.15 3.44 -3.37
N VAL A 104 15.39 2.79 -2.48
CA VAL A 104 15.93 2.08 -1.31
C VAL A 104 16.89 0.97 -1.74
N GLN A 105 16.53 0.22 -2.78
CA GLN A 105 17.38 -0.84 -3.33
C GLN A 105 18.71 -0.30 -3.85
N SER A 106 18.69 0.83 -4.57
CA SER A 106 19.90 1.49 -5.07
C SER A 106 20.84 1.94 -3.95
N ILE A 107 20.30 2.53 -2.87
CA ILE A 107 21.08 2.93 -1.70
C ILE A 107 21.70 1.70 -1.03
N ALA A 108 20.91 0.65 -0.80
CA ALA A 108 21.41 -0.60 -0.22
C ALA A 108 22.50 -1.27 -1.07
N ASP A 109 22.37 -1.23 -2.40
CA ASP A 109 23.39 -1.69 -3.34
C ASP A 109 24.70 -0.89 -3.25
N HIS A 110 24.60 0.42 -3.10
CA HIS A 110 25.76 1.27 -2.89
C HIS A 110 26.47 0.92 -1.58
N ASN A 111 25.75 0.87 -0.46
CA ASN A 111 26.32 0.56 0.85
C ASN A 111 26.96 -0.83 0.91
N ALA A 112 26.30 -1.83 0.34
CA ALA A 112 26.83 -3.19 0.30
C ALA A 112 28.17 -3.28 -0.44
N ARG A 113 28.37 -2.49 -1.50
CA ARG A 113 29.65 -2.42 -2.22
C ARG A 113 30.71 -1.66 -1.44
N SER A 114 30.34 -0.55 -0.79
CA SER A 114 31.25 0.25 0.03
C SER A 114 31.77 -0.48 1.27
N HIS A 115 31.01 -1.43 1.83
CA HIS A 115 31.43 -2.25 2.96
C HIS A 115 32.28 -3.48 2.58
N GLN A 116 32.42 -3.80 1.28
CA GLN A 116 33.18 -4.96 0.79
C GLN A 116 34.60 -4.61 0.30
N GLY A 117 34.96 -3.32 0.21
CA GLY A 117 36.29 -2.84 -0.17
C GLY A 117 37.05 -2.30 1.03
#